data_AF-A0A6C0KXA0-F1
#
_entry.id   AF-A0A6C0KXA0-F1
#
_cell.length_a   1.000
_cell.length_b   1.000
_cell.length_c   1.000
_cell.angle_alpha   90.00
_cell.angle_beta   90.00
_cell.angle_gamma   90.00
#
_symmetry.space_group_name_H-M   'P 1'
#
loop_
_entity.id
_entity.type
_entity.pdbx_description
1 polymer ?
#
loop_
_entity_poly.entity_id
_entity_poly.type
_entity_poly.pdbx_seq_one_letter_code
_entity_poly.pdbx_strand_id
1 'polypeptide(L)'
;MVVGRVSGNGSVTKQIGGLNLEVGRRENRNLKYDYFRLRILYERVLFQLRPPMTLYNEGEFEFFMSSMPNVLTLTRVLNNQDTFFINDQTQLNSYKYQGGLVDKYIFVTNRLVDTIKQAMSEYIKIRNLENENSELKSYKEILENREKLLEYLEQQQNTGHLFSANATLQVEYKLKLWYAVYMERHGPPGDGVFNSELLAEIIEELVASGQVSEDELIF
;
A
#
# COMPACT_ATOMS: atom_id res chain seq x y z
N MET A 1 -2.68 9.76 63.32
CA MET A 1 -2.57 8.30 63.09
C MET A 1 -3.40 7.96 61.88
N VAL A 2 -2.78 7.37 60.86
CA VAL A 2 -3.36 7.00 59.56
C VAL A 2 -4.25 5.77 59.70
N VAL A 3 -5.26 5.64 58.83
CA VAL A 3 -5.85 4.46 58.13
C VAL A 3 -7.35 4.79 57.91
N GLY A 4 -8.00 4.71 56.75
CA GLY A 4 -7.69 4.32 55.38
C GLY A 4 -9.03 4.35 54.63
N ARG A 5 -9.14 5.09 53.51
CA ARG A 5 -10.35 5.08 52.67
C ARG A 5 -10.31 3.83 51.79
N VAL A 6 -11.23 2.90 52.01
CA VAL A 6 -11.45 1.77 51.10
C VAL A 6 -12.30 2.25 49.94
N SER A 7 -11.70 2.24 48.75
CA SER A 7 -12.36 2.46 47.48
C SER A 7 -13.24 1.25 47.17
N GLY A 8 -14.56 1.44 47.16
CA GLY A 8 -15.50 0.41 46.71
C GLY A 8 -15.45 0.32 45.18
N ASN A 9 -14.81 -0.72 44.65
CA ASN A 9 -14.94 -1.13 43.26
C ASN A 9 -16.34 -1.73 43.08
N GLY A 10 -17.32 -0.90 42.72
CA GLY A 10 -18.67 -1.36 42.40
C GLY A 10 -18.69 -2.10 41.07
N SER A 11 -18.64 -3.44 41.11
CA SER A 11 -18.97 -4.27 39.95
C SER A 11 -20.49 -4.26 39.76
N VAL A 12 -20.97 -3.53 38.76
CA VAL A 12 -22.38 -3.58 38.36
C VAL A 12 -22.61 -4.87 37.59
N THR A 13 -23.06 -5.91 38.29
CA THR A 13 -23.57 -7.15 37.72
C THR A 13 -25.00 -6.93 37.24
N LYS A 14 -25.19 -6.61 35.94
CA LYS A 14 -26.51 -6.78 35.31
C LYS A 14 -26.72 -8.27 35.01
N GLN A 15 -27.43 -8.96 35.89
CA GLN A 15 -27.98 -10.29 35.61
C GLN A 15 -29.20 -10.15 34.71
N ILE A 16 -29.06 -10.53 33.45
CA ILE A 16 -30.18 -10.95 32.61
C ILE A 16 -29.82 -12.34 32.09
N GLY A 17 -30.54 -13.36 32.59
CA GLY A 17 -30.51 -14.71 32.04
C GLY A 17 -29.22 -15.51 32.24
N GLY A 18 -29.00 -16.04 33.45
CA GLY A 18 -28.45 -17.39 33.68
C GLY A 18 -27.11 -17.80 33.04
N LEU A 19 -26.28 -16.89 32.53
CA LEU A 19 -24.97 -17.21 31.95
C LEU A 19 -23.88 -16.41 32.67
N ASN A 20 -23.25 -17.05 33.66
CA ASN A 20 -21.92 -16.64 34.13
C ASN A 20 -20.92 -16.91 33.00
N LEU A 21 -20.75 -15.95 32.09
CA LEU A 21 -19.65 -15.98 31.14
C LEU A 21 -18.36 -15.62 31.90
N GLU A 22 -17.66 -16.65 32.33
CA GLU A 22 -16.33 -16.58 32.93
C GLU A 22 -15.43 -15.64 32.11
N VAL A 23 -14.83 -14.64 32.76
CA VAL A 23 -13.90 -13.68 32.17
C VAL A 23 -12.77 -14.40 31.40
N GLY A 24 -12.33 -15.57 31.89
CA GLY A 24 -11.33 -16.41 31.22
C GLY A 24 -11.75 -16.99 29.86
N ARG A 25 -13.04 -17.21 29.59
CA ARG A 25 -13.52 -17.69 28.27
C ARG A 25 -13.49 -16.58 27.21
N ARG A 26 -13.75 -15.34 27.60
CA ARG A 26 -13.68 -14.18 26.70
C ARG A 26 -12.25 -13.80 26.35
N GLU A 27 -11.34 -13.80 27.33
CA GLU A 27 -9.91 -13.55 27.10
C GLU A 27 -9.29 -14.59 26.17
N ASN A 28 -9.62 -15.87 26.35
CA ASN A 28 -9.12 -16.96 25.49
C ASN A 28 -9.65 -16.85 24.04
N ARG A 29 -10.90 -16.41 23.86
CA ARG A 29 -11.48 -16.13 22.54
C ARG A 29 -10.77 -14.97 21.82
N ASN A 30 -10.47 -13.89 22.54
CA ASN A 30 -9.81 -12.72 21.95
C ASN A 30 -8.34 -13.02 21.60
N LEU A 31 -7.62 -13.75 22.47
CA LEU A 31 -6.27 -14.20 22.21
C LEU A 31 -6.20 -15.08 20.94
N LYS A 32 -7.15 -16.01 20.81
CA LYS A 32 -7.27 -16.85 19.62
C LYS A 32 -7.48 -16.02 18.37
N TYR A 33 -8.45 -15.11 18.41
CA TYR A 33 -8.78 -14.23 17.30
C TYR A 33 -7.55 -13.45 16.84
N ASP A 34 -6.82 -12.85 17.78
CA ASP A 34 -5.62 -12.08 17.46
C ASP A 34 -4.46 -12.93 16.94
N TYR A 35 -4.24 -14.14 17.47
CA TYR A 35 -3.22 -15.07 16.96
C TYR A 35 -3.44 -15.39 15.48
N PHE A 36 -4.69 -15.71 15.11
CA PHE A 36 -5.01 -16.01 13.72
C PHE A 36 -4.90 -14.79 12.81
N ARG A 37 -5.32 -13.61 13.29
CA ARG A 37 -5.13 -12.37 12.54
C ARG A 37 -3.67 -12.08 12.27
N LEU A 38 -2.80 -12.27 13.27
CA LEU A 38 -1.35 -12.14 13.10
C LEU A 38 -0.78 -13.17 12.14
N ARG A 39 -1.26 -14.42 12.18
CA ARG A 39 -0.85 -15.46 11.24
C ARG A 39 -1.22 -15.10 9.80
N ILE A 40 -2.46 -14.66 9.58
CA ILE A 40 -2.93 -14.23 8.26
C ILE A 40 -2.14 -13.01 7.77
N LEU A 41 -1.90 -12.03 8.65
CA LEU A 41 -1.08 -10.87 8.33
C LEU A 41 0.34 -11.27 7.90
N TYR A 42 0.94 -12.23 8.62
CA TYR A 42 2.26 -12.74 8.26
C TYR A 42 2.25 -13.46 6.91
N GLU A 43 1.38 -14.46 6.75
CA GLU A 43 1.35 -15.33 5.56
C GLU A 43 0.92 -14.58 4.29
N ARG A 44 -0.04 -13.65 4.39
CA ARG A 44 -0.61 -12.97 3.22
C ARG A 44 0.06 -11.65 2.87
N VAL A 45 0.62 -10.94 3.85
CA VAL A 45 1.13 -9.58 3.66
C VAL A 45 2.64 -9.52 3.89
N LEU A 46 3.10 -9.78 5.12
CA LEU A 46 4.52 -9.60 5.46
C LEU A 46 5.45 -10.54 4.71
N PHE A 47 5.01 -11.76 4.41
CA PHE A 47 5.79 -12.70 3.60
C PHE A 47 6.03 -12.18 2.18
N GLN A 48 5.02 -11.51 1.58
CA GLN A 48 5.14 -10.93 0.24
C GLN A 48 5.97 -9.64 0.23
N LEU A 49 6.00 -8.90 1.34
CA LEU A 49 6.82 -7.69 1.48
C LEU A 49 8.29 -7.99 1.78
N ARG A 50 8.64 -9.21 2.19
CA ARG A 50 10.01 -9.56 2.56
C ARG A 50 11.01 -9.38 1.40
N PRO A 51 10.78 -9.90 0.18
CA PRO A 51 11.71 -9.70 -0.94
C PRO A 51 11.99 -8.22 -1.25
N PRO A 52 10.99 -7.34 -1.47
CA PRO A 52 11.28 -5.94 -1.76
C PRO A 52 11.93 -5.22 -0.58
N MET A 53 11.61 -5.57 0.66
CA MET A 53 12.29 -4.99 1.83
C MET A 53 13.77 -5.35 1.89
N THR A 54 14.13 -6.60 1.58
CA THR A 54 15.53 -7.03 1.54
C THR A 54 16.30 -6.30 0.43
N LEU A 55 15.74 -6.26 -0.78
CA LEU A 55 16.38 -5.60 -1.92
C LEU A 55 16.53 -4.09 -1.73
N TYR A 56 15.54 -3.45 -1.10
CA TYR A 56 15.63 -2.04 -0.71
C TYR A 56 16.78 -1.81 0.29
N ASN A 57 16.94 -2.70 1.28
CA ASN A 57 18.00 -2.58 2.28
C ASN A 57 19.40 -2.87 1.71
N GLU A 58 19.49 -3.73 0.70
CA GLU A 58 20.74 -4.07 0.00
C GLU A 58 21.11 -3.04 -1.08
N GLY A 59 20.20 -2.10 -1.39
CA GLY A 59 20.40 -1.08 -2.43
C GLY A 59 20.25 -1.61 -3.86
N GLU A 60 19.72 -2.81 -4.03
CA GLU A 60 19.52 -3.47 -5.33
C GLU A 60 18.22 -2.99 -6.00
N PHE A 61 18.16 -1.71 -6.34
CA PHE A 61 16.93 -1.06 -6.81
C PHE A 61 16.38 -1.59 -8.14
N GLU A 62 17.23 -2.16 -9.00
CA GLU A 62 16.79 -2.78 -10.26
C GLU A 62 15.95 -4.04 -10.00
N PHE A 63 16.36 -4.87 -9.04
CA PHE A 63 15.61 -6.06 -8.63
C PHE A 63 14.46 -5.72 -7.69
N PHE A 64 14.60 -4.66 -6.88
CA PHE A 64 13.54 -4.14 -6.02
C PHE A 64 12.25 -3.92 -6.81
N MET A 65 12.31 -3.20 -7.93
CA MET A 65 11.12 -2.90 -8.74
C MET A 65 10.42 -4.14 -9.28
N SER A 66 11.17 -5.18 -9.67
CA SER A 66 10.59 -6.43 -10.21
C SER A 66 10.09 -7.38 -9.13
N SER A 67 10.61 -7.26 -7.90
CA SER A 67 10.18 -8.05 -6.75
C SER A 67 8.88 -7.56 -6.11
N MET A 68 8.35 -6.43 -6.57
CA MET A 68 7.20 -5.79 -5.97
C MET A 68 5.92 -6.60 -6.21
N PRO A 69 5.25 -7.07 -5.14
CA PRO A 69 3.93 -7.67 -5.27
C PRO A 69 2.89 -6.63 -5.70
N ASN A 70 1.73 -7.09 -6.21
CA ASN A 70 0.64 -6.20 -6.58
C ASN A 70 0.16 -5.42 -5.34
N VAL A 71 0.53 -4.14 -5.29
CA VAL A 71 0.38 -3.31 -4.11
C VAL A 71 -1.10 -3.00 -3.82
N LEU A 72 -1.94 -2.92 -4.86
CA LEU A 72 -3.39 -2.72 -4.69
C LEU A 72 -4.05 -3.92 -4.03
N THR A 73 -3.68 -5.13 -4.47
CA THR A 73 -4.16 -6.38 -3.88
C THR A 73 -3.73 -6.50 -2.42
N LEU A 74 -2.48 -6.18 -2.10
CA LEU A 74 -1.97 -6.15 -0.72
C LEU A 74 -2.69 -5.13 0.16
N THR A 75 -2.89 -3.92 -0.36
CA THR A 75 -3.58 -2.84 0.35
C THR A 75 -5.02 -3.23 0.70
N ARG A 76 -5.70 -3.91 -0.22
CA ARG A 76 -7.05 -4.45 0.00
C ARG A 76 -7.04 -5.57 1.05
N VAL A 77 -6.18 -6.59 0.88
CA VAL A 77 -6.07 -7.74 1.81
C VAL A 77 -5.75 -7.31 3.24
N LEU A 78 -4.91 -6.28 3.40
CA LEU A 78 -4.49 -5.77 4.71
C LEU A 78 -5.61 -5.05 5.46
N ASN A 79 -6.52 -4.37 4.75
CA ASN A 79 -7.54 -3.53 5.36
C ASN A 79 -8.95 -4.16 5.34
N ASN A 80 -9.14 -5.29 4.67
CA ASN A 80 -10.39 -6.02 4.61
C ASN A 80 -10.67 -6.82 5.90
N GLN A 81 -11.72 -6.46 6.65
CA GLN A 81 -12.04 -7.10 7.94
C GLN A 81 -12.44 -8.58 7.81
N ASP A 82 -13.08 -8.97 6.71
CA ASP A 82 -13.52 -10.34 6.46
C ASP A 82 -12.35 -11.29 6.21
N THR A 83 -11.24 -10.77 5.67
CA THR A 83 -10.01 -11.52 5.44
C THR A 83 -9.39 -12.05 6.74
N PHE A 84 -9.73 -11.42 7.86
CA PHE A 84 -9.21 -11.71 9.19
C PHE A 84 -10.20 -12.51 10.06
N PHE A 85 -11.36 -12.90 9.52
CA PHE A 85 -12.40 -13.60 10.26
C PHE A 85 -12.16 -15.12 10.34
N ILE A 86 -12.26 -15.71 11.53
CA ILE A 86 -12.21 -17.17 11.73
C ILE A 86 -13.33 -17.63 12.67
N ASN A 87 -14.00 -18.71 12.27
CA ASN A 87 -15.02 -19.43 13.04
C ASN A 87 -14.50 -20.82 13.46
N ASP A 88 -13.52 -20.86 14.38
CA ASP A 88 -12.99 -22.11 14.93
C ASP A 88 -13.13 -22.11 16.46
N GLN A 89 -13.55 -23.24 17.04
CA GLN A 89 -13.97 -23.40 18.44
C GLN A 89 -12.91 -24.04 19.36
N THR A 90 -11.75 -24.45 18.84
CA THR A 90 -10.66 -25.04 19.65
C THR A 90 -10.12 -24.07 20.73
N GLN A 91 -9.93 -24.57 21.96
CA GLN A 91 -9.44 -23.77 23.10
C GLN A 91 -7.90 -23.66 23.07
N LEU A 92 -7.37 -22.45 23.24
CA LEU A 92 -5.95 -22.20 23.47
C LEU A 92 -5.65 -22.16 24.98
N ASN A 93 -4.38 -22.31 25.36
CA ASN A 93 -3.95 -22.21 26.77
C ASN A 93 -4.20 -20.79 27.32
N SER A 94 -4.50 -20.69 28.62
CA SER A 94 -4.80 -19.42 29.27
C SER A 94 -3.56 -18.53 29.40
N TYR A 95 -3.43 -17.52 28.54
CA TYR A 95 -2.45 -16.44 28.68
C TYR A 95 -3.17 -15.13 29.02
N LYS A 96 -2.49 -14.22 29.74
CA LYS A 96 -2.97 -12.84 29.91
C LYS A 96 -2.97 -12.14 28.56
N TYR A 97 -4.15 -11.82 28.06
CA TYR A 97 -4.32 -11.13 26.79
C TYR A 97 -4.21 -9.61 26.97
N GLN A 98 -3.28 -8.98 26.27
CA GLN A 98 -3.22 -7.53 26.12
C GLN A 98 -3.65 -7.19 24.69
N GLY A 99 -4.87 -6.65 24.56
CA GLY A 99 -5.44 -6.32 23.25
C GLY A 99 -4.72 -5.19 22.53
N GLY A 100 -5.02 -5.04 21.23
CA GLY A 100 -4.49 -3.99 20.36
C GLY A 100 -3.12 -4.29 19.75
N LEU A 101 -2.61 -5.51 19.89
CA LEU A 101 -1.37 -5.91 19.22
C LEU A 101 -1.57 -5.99 17.70
N VAL A 102 -2.68 -6.58 17.25
CA VAL A 102 -2.99 -6.72 15.82
C VAL A 102 -3.09 -5.36 15.14
N ASP A 103 -3.81 -4.42 15.75
CA ASP A 103 -4.01 -3.08 15.17
C ASP A 103 -2.68 -2.32 15.02
N LYS A 104 -1.75 -2.49 15.98
CA LYS A 104 -0.38 -1.95 15.85
C LYS A 104 0.38 -2.59 14.68
N TYR A 105 0.26 -3.90 14.50
CA TYR A 105 0.92 -4.58 13.39
C TYR A 105 0.31 -4.20 12.03
N ILE A 106 -1.02 -4.07 11.94
CA ILE A 106 -1.68 -3.58 10.72
C ILE A 106 -1.19 -2.17 10.40
N PHE A 107 -1.20 -1.26 11.37
CA PHE A 107 -0.69 0.10 11.21
C PHE A 107 0.77 0.15 10.75
N VAL A 108 1.66 -0.62 11.39
CA VAL A 108 3.06 -0.71 10.97
C VAL A 108 3.17 -1.27 9.55
N THR A 109 2.35 -2.26 9.20
CA THR A 109 2.35 -2.86 7.87
C THR A 109 1.85 -1.88 6.80
N ASN A 110 0.82 -1.08 7.07
CA ASN A 110 0.37 -0.01 6.18
C ASN A 110 1.51 1.00 5.93
N ARG A 111 2.26 1.39 6.98
CA ARG A 111 3.42 2.28 6.82
C ARG A 111 4.56 1.64 6.03
N LEU A 112 4.80 0.34 6.18
CA LEU A 112 5.79 -0.37 5.37
C LEU A 112 5.39 -0.36 3.89
N VAL A 113 4.12 -0.62 3.59
CA VAL A 113 3.57 -0.54 2.23
C VAL A 113 3.72 0.87 1.67
N ASP A 114 3.37 1.90 2.43
CA ASP A 114 3.51 3.31 2.02
C ASP A 114 4.98 3.68 1.75
N THR A 115 5.90 3.29 2.63
CA THR A 115 7.34 3.53 2.46
C THR A 115 7.87 2.87 1.19
N ILE A 116 7.45 1.63 0.92
CA ILE A 116 7.84 0.90 -0.28
C ILE A 116 7.27 1.58 -1.54
N LYS A 117 6.01 2.01 -1.52
CA LYS A 117 5.40 2.80 -2.62
C LYS A 117 6.19 4.09 -2.89
N GLN A 118 6.59 4.78 -1.84
CA GLN A 118 7.38 6.00 -1.96
C GLN A 118 8.75 5.72 -2.58
N ALA A 119 9.44 4.68 -2.12
CA ALA A 119 10.72 4.26 -2.70
C ALA A 119 10.60 3.94 -4.20
N MET A 120 9.51 3.27 -4.62
CA MET A 120 9.24 3.03 -6.04
C MET A 120 9.06 4.32 -6.83
N SER A 121 8.25 5.26 -6.32
CA SER A 121 8.01 6.54 -6.97
C SER A 121 9.31 7.33 -7.13
N GLU A 122 10.15 7.38 -6.09
CA GLU A 122 11.43 8.07 -6.15
C GLU A 122 12.41 7.40 -7.12
N TYR A 123 12.47 6.07 -7.15
CA TYR A 123 13.31 5.36 -8.12
C TYR A 123 12.93 5.67 -9.57
N ILE A 124 11.62 5.71 -9.88
CA ILE A 124 11.12 6.09 -11.20
C ILE A 124 11.52 7.54 -11.54
N LYS A 125 11.38 8.48 -10.59
CA LYS A 125 11.83 9.87 -10.78
C LYS A 125 13.32 9.95 -11.08
N ILE A 126 14.15 9.23 -10.32
CA ILE A 126 15.60 9.19 -10.52
C ILE A 126 15.93 8.65 -11.92
N ARG A 127 15.32 7.55 -12.35
CA ARG A 127 15.52 6.99 -13.70
C ARG A 127 15.14 7.97 -14.81
N ASN A 128 14.02 8.67 -14.66
CA ASN A 128 13.60 9.68 -15.63
C ASN A 128 14.61 10.83 -15.70
N LEU A 129 15.10 11.31 -14.56
CA LEU A 129 16.13 12.36 -14.48
C LEU A 129 17.47 11.89 -15.05
N GLU A 130 17.86 10.63 -14.84
CA GLU A 130 19.07 10.04 -15.44
C GLU A 130 18.97 10.03 -16.98
N ASN A 131 17.81 9.63 -17.51
CA ASN A 131 17.55 9.64 -18.95
C ASN A 131 17.57 11.06 -19.52
N GLU A 132 16.85 12.00 -18.90
CA GLU A 132 16.82 13.40 -19.32
C GLU A 132 18.23 14.03 -19.28
N ASN A 133 19.01 13.75 -18.24
CA ASN A 133 20.39 14.24 -18.14
C ASN A 133 21.30 13.62 -19.21
N SER A 134 21.10 12.35 -19.55
CA SER A 134 21.81 11.69 -20.66
C SER A 134 21.49 12.37 -22.00
N GLU A 135 20.21 12.65 -22.27
CA GLU A 135 19.77 13.37 -23.47
C GLU A 135 20.35 14.79 -23.54
N LEU A 136 20.29 15.54 -22.44
CA LEU A 136 20.86 16.88 -22.36
C LEU A 136 22.37 16.90 -22.58
N LYS A 137 23.11 15.90 -22.07
CA LYS A 137 24.53 15.74 -22.36
C LYS A 137 24.78 15.48 -23.85
N SER A 138 23.96 14.65 -24.48
CA SER A 138 24.03 14.40 -25.92
C SER A 138 23.77 15.69 -26.73
N TYR A 139 22.72 16.44 -26.38
CA TYR A 139 22.44 17.72 -27.04
C TYR A 139 23.56 18.74 -26.84
N LYS A 140 24.14 18.82 -25.64
CA LYS A 140 25.30 19.67 -25.38
C LYS A 140 26.46 19.31 -26.29
N GLU A 141 26.77 18.02 -26.43
CA GLU A 141 27.86 17.55 -27.31
C GLU A 141 27.60 17.87 -28.79
N ILE A 142 26.36 17.75 -29.25
CA ILE A 142 25.96 18.15 -30.61
C ILE A 142 26.12 19.65 -30.81
N LEU A 143 25.67 20.48 -29.86
CA LEU A 143 25.72 21.94 -29.97
C LEU A 143 27.14 22.51 -29.89
N GLU A 144 28.02 21.89 -29.10
CA GLU A 144 29.41 22.33 -28.94
C GLU A 144 30.33 21.87 -30.09
N ASN A 145 29.91 20.89 -30.89
CA ASN A 145 30.67 20.40 -32.04
C ASN A 145 29.98 20.77 -33.37
N ARG A 146 30.63 21.65 -34.14
CA ARG A 146 30.11 22.13 -35.44
C ARG A 146 29.78 21.03 -36.43
N GLU A 147 30.58 19.97 -36.50
CA GLU A 147 30.33 18.85 -37.44
C GLU A 147 29.09 18.07 -37.03
N LYS A 148 28.97 17.72 -35.74
CA LYS A 148 27.79 17.03 -35.19
C LYS A 148 26.52 17.87 -35.31
N LEU A 149 26.62 19.19 -35.17
CA LEU A 149 25.51 20.11 -35.35
C LEU A 149 25.00 20.10 -36.79
N LEU A 150 25.91 20.14 -37.77
CA LEU A 150 25.54 20.09 -39.19
C LEU A 150 24.88 18.75 -39.55
N GLU A 151 25.45 17.64 -39.08
CA GLU A 151 24.89 16.30 -39.27
C GLU A 151 23.49 16.16 -38.65
N TYR A 152 23.29 16.67 -37.43
CA TYR A 152 22.00 16.67 -36.77
C TYR A 152 20.95 17.53 -37.51
N LEU A 153 21.34 18.69 -38.03
CA LEU A 153 20.45 19.56 -38.83
C LEU A 153 20.06 18.93 -40.17
N GLU A 154 21.00 18.29 -40.85
CA GLU A 154 20.73 17.54 -42.10
C GLU A 154 19.80 16.35 -41.83
N GLN A 155 20.01 15.62 -40.72
CA GLN A 155 19.15 14.51 -40.32
C GLN A 155 17.71 14.98 -39.99
N GLN A 156 17.57 16.09 -39.26
CA GLN A 156 16.26 16.66 -38.93
C GLN A 156 15.52 17.24 -40.15
N GLN A 157 16.24 17.84 -41.10
CA GLN A 157 15.64 18.28 -42.37
C GLN A 157 15.11 17.10 -43.19
N ASN A 158 15.82 15.97 -43.19
CA ASN A 158 15.39 14.75 -43.89
C ASN A 158 14.19 14.06 -43.22
N THR A 159 14.06 14.13 -41.89
CA THR A 159 12.90 13.57 -41.17
C THR A 159 11.69 14.51 -41.12
N GLY A 160 11.88 15.81 -41.33
CA GLY A 160 10.80 16.81 -41.36
C GLY A 160 9.72 16.57 -42.42
N HIS A 161 10.01 15.76 -43.44
CA HIS A 161 9.03 15.34 -44.46
C HIS A 161 8.20 14.11 -44.08
N LEU A 162 8.51 13.40 -42.98
CA LEU A 162 7.85 12.15 -42.61
C LEU A 162 6.73 12.29 -41.56
N PHE A 163 6.55 13.47 -40.98
CA PHE A 163 5.50 13.73 -40.00
C PHE A 163 4.57 14.85 -40.48
N SER A 164 3.53 14.49 -41.23
CA SER A 164 2.38 15.38 -41.40
C SER A 164 1.75 15.63 -40.02
N ALA A 165 1.43 16.89 -39.73
CA ALA A 165 0.89 17.38 -38.46
C ALA A 165 -0.49 16.82 -38.04
N ASN A 166 -0.92 15.69 -38.62
CA ASN A 166 -2.19 15.03 -38.31
C ASN A 166 -2.04 13.76 -37.45
N ALA A 167 -0.82 13.33 -37.11
CA ALA A 167 -0.61 12.23 -36.17
C ALA A 167 -0.55 12.76 -34.73
N THR A 168 -1.61 13.42 -34.27
CA THR A 168 -1.78 13.69 -32.85
C THR A 168 -2.04 12.35 -32.19
N LEU A 169 -1.11 11.88 -31.36
CA LEU A 169 -1.31 10.70 -30.52
C LEU A 169 -2.39 11.06 -29.48
N GLN A 170 -3.67 10.91 -29.85
CA GLN A 170 -4.82 11.07 -28.96
C GLN A 170 -4.92 9.83 -28.06
N VAL A 171 -3.94 9.64 -27.17
CA VAL A 171 -4.13 8.76 -26.03
C VAL A 171 -4.63 9.64 -24.90
N GLU A 172 -5.94 9.69 -24.73
CA GLU A 172 -6.54 10.28 -23.54
C GLU A 172 -6.07 9.46 -22.33
N TYR A 173 -5.19 10.04 -21.50
CA TYR A 173 -4.78 9.43 -20.25
C TYR A 173 -5.98 9.39 -19.30
N LYS A 174 -6.73 8.29 -19.33
CA LYS A 174 -7.86 8.10 -18.44
C LYS A 174 -7.37 7.56 -17.10
N LEU A 175 -7.46 8.40 -16.07
CA LEU A 175 -7.17 8.01 -14.70
C LEU A 175 -8.08 6.85 -14.28
N LYS A 176 -7.52 5.81 -13.66
CA LYS A 176 -8.31 4.68 -13.12
C LYS A 176 -9.30 5.20 -12.06
N LEU A 177 -10.47 4.60 -12.00
CA LEU A 177 -11.63 5.11 -11.24
C LEU A 177 -11.31 5.31 -9.74
N TRP A 178 -10.64 4.36 -9.10
CA TRP A 178 -10.27 4.44 -7.69
C TRP A 178 -9.33 5.61 -7.37
N TYR A 179 -8.42 5.96 -8.28
CA TYR A 179 -7.57 7.14 -8.11
C TYR A 179 -8.33 8.45 -8.31
N ALA A 180 -9.30 8.46 -9.24
CA ALA A 180 -10.17 9.63 -9.44
C ALA A 180 -11.02 9.91 -8.19
N VAL A 181 -11.66 8.88 -7.64
CA VAL A 181 -12.46 8.99 -6.42
C VAL A 181 -11.61 9.41 -5.22
N TYR A 182 -10.37 8.90 -5.10
CA TYR A 182 -9.46 9.33 -4.05
C TYR A 182 -9.16 10.83 -4.14
N MET A 183 -8.80 11.32 -5.33
CA MET A 183 -8.49 12.74 -5.51
C MET A 183 -9.69 13.64 -5.24
N GLU A 184 -10.90 13.18 -5.57
CA GLU A 184 -12.14 13.92 -5.28
C GLU A 184 -12.41 14.02 -3.77
N ARG A 185 -12.18 12.94 -3.02
CA ARG A 185 -12.51 12.86 -1.58
C ARG A 185 -11.43 13.42 -0.66
N HIS A 186 -10.16 13.17 -0.99
CA HIS A 186 -9.03 13.42 -0.10
C HIS A 186 -8.03 14.43 -0.69
N GLY A 187 -8.26 14.89 -1.91
CA GLY A 187 -7.33 15.76 -2.62
C GLY A 187 -6.13 15.00 -3.21
N PRO A 188 -5.24 15.71 -3.92
CA PRO A 188 -4.05 15.11 -4.50
C PRO A 188 -3.09 14.64 -3.38
N PRO A 189 -2.47 13.45 -3.52
CA PRO A 189 -1.46 12.99 -2.57
C PRO A 189 -0.26 13.93 -2.59
N GLY A 190 0.14 14.45 -1.42
CA GLY A 190 1.14 15.53 -1.32
C GLY A 190 2.53 15.19 -1.86
N ASP A 191 2.95 13.93 -1.74
CA ASP A 191 4.22 13.40 -2.24
C ASP A 191 4.07 12.56 -3.53
N GLY A 192 2.85 12.52 -4.08
CA GLY A 192 2.50 11.64 -5.19
C GLY A 192 2.17 10.21 -4.79
N VAL A 193 2.15 9.87 -3.49
CA VAL A 193 1.82 8.54 -2.97
C VAL A 193 0.45 8.52 -2.31
N PHE A 194 -0.44 7.67 -2.82
CA PHE A 194 -1.77 7.48 -2.24
C PHE A 194 -1.69 6.72 -0.92
N ASN A 195 -2.34 7.25 0.13
CA ASN A 195 -2.45 6.59 1.41
C ASN A 195 -3.14 5.23 1.25
N SER A 196 -2.50 4.16 1.72
CA SER A 196 -2.99 2.79 1.54
C SER A 196 -4.34 2.56 2.22
N GLU A 197 -4.55 3.08 3.43
CA GLU A 197 -5.80 2.87 4.19
C GLU A 197 -6.98 3.54 3.50
N LEU A 198 -6.83 4.81 3.12
CA LEU A 198 -7.88 5.57 2.42
C LEU A 198 -8.19 5.00 1.03
N LEU A 199 -7.16 4.53 0.31
CA LEU A 199 -7.36 3.92 -1.00
C LEU A 199 -8.04 2.55 -0.88
N ALA A 200 -7.76 1.77 0.17
CA ALA A 200 -8.42 0.49 0.40
C ALA A 200 -9.93 0.66 0.60
N GLU A 201 -10.34 1.64 1.41
CA GLU A 201 -11.75 1.94 1.67
C GLU A 201 -12.50 2.24 0.36
N ILE A 202 -11.92 3.08 -0.49
CA ILE A 202 -12.48 3.40 -1.81
C ILE A 202 -12.58 2.17 -2.71
N ILE A 203 -11.55 1.32 -2.74
CA ILE A 203 -11.56 0.10 -3.56
C ILE A 203 -12.66 -0.86 -3.08
N GLU A 204 -12.83 -1.02 -1.77
CA GLU A 204 -13.89 -1.87 -1.22
C GLU A 204 -15.29 -1.37 -1.59
N GLU A 205 -15.52 -0.06 -1.51
CA GLU A 205 -16.79 0.54 -1.96
C GLU A 205 -17.05 0.33 -3.45
N LEU A 206 -16.03 0.49 -4.29
CA LEU A 206 -16.14 0.34 -5.74
C LEU A 206 -16.37 -1.12 -6.15
N VAL A 207 -15.76 -2.07 -5.45
CA VAL A 207 -16.01 -3.51 -5.64
C VAL A 207 -17.40 -3.88 -5.14
N ALA A 208 -17.81 -3.40 -3.96
CA ALA A 208 -19.14 -3.68 -3.41
C ALA A 208 -20.28 -3.11 -4.27
N SER A 209 -20.06 -1.97 -4.91
CA SER A 209 -21.00 -1.35 -5.84
C SER A 209 -20.96 -1.96 -7.26
N GLY A 210 -20.05 -2.90 -7.52
CA GLY A 210 -19.88 -3.55 -8.82
C GLY A 210 -19.30 -2.63 -9.91
N GLN A 211 -18.76 -1.48 -9.54
CA GLN A 211 -18.15 -0.52 -10.48
C GLN A 211 -16.73 -0.91 -10.89
N VAL A 212 -16.06 -1.75 -10.08
CA VAL A 212 -14.72 -2.29 -10.34
C VAL A 212 -14.75 -3.80 -10.07
N SER A 213 -14.21 -4.60 -10.99
CA SER A 213 -14.06 -6.04 -10.79
C SER A 213 -12.74 -6.36 -10.06
N GLU A 214 -12.66 -7.52 -9.40
CA GLU A 214 -11.42 -7.93 -8.73
C GLU A 214 -10.28 -8.15 -9.73
N ASP A 215 -10.59 -8.58 -10.94
CA ASP A 215 -9.62 -8.79 -12.01
C ASP A 215 -8.96 -7.48 -12.45
N GLU A 216 -9.68 -6.36 -12.42
CA GLU A 216 -9.14 -5.03 -12.72
C GLU A 216 -8.14 -4.52 -11.68
N LEU A 217 -8.05 -5.14 -10.50
CA LEU A 217 -7.05 -4.82 -9.49
C LEU A 217 -5.73 -5.58 -9.70
N ILE A 218 -5.76 -6.66 -10.48
CA ILE A 218 -4.62 -7.55 -10.74
C ILE A 218 -3.77 -7.04 -11.92
N PHE A 219 -4.39 -6.31 -12.87
CA PHE A 219 -3.81 -5.81 -14.13
C PHE A 219 -3.78 -4.27 -14.22
#